data_AF-A0A1I6K6F6-F1
#
_entry.id   AF-A0A1I6K6F6-F1
#
_cell.length_a   1.000
_cell.length_b   1.000
_cell.length_c   1.000
_cell.angle_alpha   90.00
_cell.angle_beta   90.00
_cell.angle_gamma   90.00
#
_symmetry.space_group_name_H-M   'P 1'
#
loop_
_entity.id
_entity.type
_entity.pdbx_description
1 polymer ?
#
loop_
_entity_poly.entity_id
_entity_poly.type
_entity_poly.pdbx_seq_one_letter_code
_entity_poly.pdbx_strand_id
1 'polypeptide(L)'
;MNKPTAIERLRAAVEFVQSERQAKRSADTIIAGLVERYGARHRSTGQEHQLRAAGVASSCTWSRDEGLLTNWERTAGLRLIGHAQGGFGRE
;
A
#
# COMPACT_ATOMS: atom_id res chain seq x y z
N MET A 1 24.20 -4.53 8.82
CA MET A 1 23.05 -4.81 7.92
C MET A 1 21.95 -3.82 8.29
N ASN A 2 21.84 -2.72 7.55
CA ASN A 2 20.87 -1.67 7.87
C ASN A 2 19.46 -2.21 7.65
N LYS A 3 18.62 -2.18 8.67
CA LYS A 3 17.21 -2.57 8.52
C LYS A 3 16.57 -1.56 7.55
N PRO A 4 15.87 -2.00 6.49
CA PRO A 4 15.26 -1.09 5.54
C PRO A 4 14.29 -0.15 6.27
N THR A 5 14.37 1.13 5.94
CA THR A 5 13.54 2.16 6.57
C THR A 5 12.07 1.95 6.22
N ALA A 6 11.17 2.56 7.00
CA ALA A 6 9.73 2.46 6.72
C ALA A 6 9.36 2.93 5.30
N ILE A 7 10.10 3.92 4.79
CA ILE A 7 9.90 4.50 3.45
C ILE A 7 10.45 3.58 2.37
N GLU A 8 11.60 2.94 2.57
CA GLU A 8 12.10 1.96 1.60
C GLU A 8 11.17 0.76 1.48
N ARG A 9 10.60 0.30 2.60
CA ARG A 9 9.57 -0.75 2.59
C ARG A 9 8.31 -0.31 1.85
N LEU A 10 7.90 0.95 2.02
CA LEU A 10 6.75 1.52 1.32
C LEU A 10 7.00 1.62 -0.18
N ARG A 11 8.19 2.10 -0.57
CA ARG A 11 8.60 2.20 -1.97
C ARG A 11 8.60 0.83 -2.64
N ALA A 12 9.24 -0.16 -2.01
CA ALA A 12 9.28 -1.53 -2.53
C ALA A 12 7.88 -2.15 -2.64
N ALA A 13 6.97 -1.88 -1.70
CA ALA A 13 5.58 -2.34 -1.77
C ALA A 13 4.81 -1.67 -2.92
N VAL A 14 5.00 -0.37 -3.14
CA VAL A 14 4.38 0.36 -4.26
C VAL A 14 4.92 -0.11 -5.61
N GLU A 15 6.22 -0.36 -5.72
CA GLU A 15 6.84 -0.91 -6.94
C GLU A 15 6.30 -2.30 -7.27
N PHE A 16 6.09 -3.15 -6.25
CA PHE A 16 5.45 -4.45 -6.42
C PHE A 16 4.03 -4.32 -6.96
N VAL A 17 3.18 -3.47 -6.36
CA VAL A 17 1.80 -3.26 -6.82
C VAL A 17 1.77 -2.79 -8.28
N GLN A 18 2.63 -1.84 -8.65
CA GLN A 18 2.71 -1.34 -10.02
C GLN A 18 3.19 -2.41 -11.01
N SER A 19 4.16 -3.25 -10.62
CA SER A 19 4.65 -4.35 -11.44
C SER A 19 3.55 -5.39 -11.68
N GLU A 20 2.82 -5.80 -10.63
CA GLU A 20 1.75 -6.78 -10.75
C GLU A 20 0.54 -6.25 -11.53
N ARG A 21 0.24 -4.94 -11.41
CA ARG A 21 -0.77 -4.27 -12.25
C ARG A 21 -0.38 -4.26 -13.72
N GLN A 22 0.89 -3.98 -14.05
CA GLN A 22 1.39 -4.06 -15.42
C GLN A 22 1.31 -5.50 -15.95
N ALA A 23 1.52 -6.50 -15.10
CA ALA A 23 1.32 -7.91 -15.40
C ALA A 23 -0.17 -8.33 -15.47
N LYS A 24 -1.12 -7.38 -15.38
CA LYS A 24 -2.57 -7.59 -15.42
C LYS A 24 -3.07 -8.60 -14.38
N ARG A 25 -2.43 -8.66 -13.21
CA ARG A 25 -2.88 -9.49 -12.08
C ARG A 25 -4.12 -8.90 -11.44
N SER A 26 -4.99 -9.77 -10.93
CA SER A 26 -6.19 -9.36 -10.20
C SER A 26 -5.84 -8.71 -8.86
N ALA A 27 -6.64 -7.73 -8.43
CA ALA A 27 -6.39 -6.98 -7.20
C ALA A 27 -6.28 -7.88 -5.95
N ASP A 28 -7.08 -8.95 -5.87
CA ASP A 28 -6.98 -9.97 -4.83
C ASP A 28 -5.58 -10.60 -4.76
N THR A 29 -5.03 -11.03 -5.90
CA THR A 29 -3.68 -11.62 -5.99
C THR A 29 -2.61 -10.63 -5.54
N ILE A 30 -2.76 -9.35 -5.90
CA ILE A 30 -1.83 -8.30 -5.49
C ILE A 30 -1.90 -8.07 -3.98
N ILE A 31 -3.09 -8.04 -3.40
CA ILE A 31 -3.31 -7.90 -1.96
C ILE A 31 -2.72 -9.11 -1.22
N ALA A 32 -2.93 -10.32 -1.71
CA ALA A 32 -2.33 -11.53 -1.14
C ALA A 32 -0.80 -11.44 -1.16
N GLY A 33 -0.20 -11.04 -2.28
CA GLY A 33 1.24 -10.83 -2.40
C GLY A 33 1.78 -9.75 -1.43
N LEU A 34 1.03 -8.68 -1.19
CA LEU A 34 1.36 -7.66 -0.18
C LEU A 34 1.34 -8.24 1.24
N VAL A 35 0.37 -9.10 1.56
CA VAL A 35 0.26 -9.76 2.86
C VAL A 35 1.45 -10.70 3.07
N GLU A 36 1.74 -11.56 2.10
CA GLU A 36 2.81 -12.57 2.23
C GLU A 36 4.21 -11.97 2.21
N ARG A 37 4.50 -11.04 1.29
CA ARG A 37 5.88 -10.56 1.04
C ARG A 37 6.24 -9.32 1.87
N TYR A 38 5.25 -8.46 2.15
CA TYR A 38 5.45 -7.18 2.82
C TYR A 38 4.79 -7.12 4.21
N GLY A 39 4.22 -8.23 4.68
CA GLY A 39 3.56 -8.31 5.99
C GLY A 39 2.34 -7.40 6.08
N ALA A 40 1.65 -7.16 4.96
CA ALA A 40 0.43 -6.38 4.97
C ALA A 40 -0.67 -7.07 5.78
N ARG A 41 -1.60 -6.28 6.31
CA ARG A 41 -2.77 -6.74 7.04
C ARG A 41 -4.00 -6.37 6.23
N HIS A 42 -4.63 -7.37 5.65
CA HIS A 42 -5.93 -7.24 4.98
C HIS A 42 -7.03 -7.69 5.94
N ARG A 43 -8.00 -6.82 6.21
CA ARG A 43 -9.20 -7.08 7.00
C ARG A 43 -10.41 -6.77 6.14
N SER A 44 -11.37 -7.68 6.09
CA SER A 44 -12.69 -7.42 5.51
C SER A 44 -13.71 -7.75 6.58
N THR A 45 -14.46 -6.74 7.03
CA THR A 45 -15.52 -6.88 8.04
C THR A 45 -16.82 -6.33 7.47
N GLY A 46 -17.73 -7.22 7.07
CA GLY A 46 -19.01 -6.83 6.48
C GLY A 46 -18.82 -6.01 5.21
N GLN A 47 -19.20 -4.73 5.27
CA GLN A 47 -19.09 -3.78 4.15
C GLN A 47 -17.79 -2.96 4.17
N GLU A 48 -16.97 -3.06 5.22
CA GLU A 48 -15.71 -2.30 5.31
C GLU A 48 -14.51 -3.20 5.02
N HIS A 49 -13.70 -2.76 4.07
CA HIS A 49 -12.45 -3.42 3.67
C HIS A 49 -11.29 -2.51 4.05
N GLN A 50 -10.31 -3.05 4.76
CA GLN A 50 -9.12 -2.35 5.24
C GLN A 50 -7.86 -3.06 4.79
N LEU A 51 -6.95 -2.32 4.16
CA LEU A 51 -5.62 -2.76 3.78
C LEU A 51 -4.57 -1.91 4.46
N ARG A 52 -3.72 -2.54 5.25
CA ARG A 52 -2.57 -1.89 5.89
C ARG A 52 -1.27 -2.53 5.44
N ALA A 53 -0.46 -1.80 4.68
CA ALA A 53 0.84 -2.27 4.20
C ALA A 53 1.91 -1.20 4.40
N ALA A 54 3.10 -1.61 4.82
CA ALA A 54 4.27 -0.73 5.02
C ALA A 54 3.97 0.58 5.80
N GLY A 55 3.08 0.50 6.81
CA GLY A 55 2.72 1.66 7.65
C GLY A 55 1.68 2.61 7.05
N VAL A 56 1.17 2.32 5.85
CA VAL A 56 0.03 3.02 5.23
C VAL A 56 -1.21 2.15 5.38
N ALA A 57 -2.30 2.75 5.89
CA ALA A 57 -3.60 2.12 6.00
C ALA A 57 -4.56 2.80 5.01
N SER A 58 -5.41 1.98 4.39
CA SER A 58 -6.46 2.41 3.48
C SER A 58 -7.72 1.62 3.82
N SER A 59 -8.87 2.26 3.70
CA SER A 59 -10.17 1.61 3.80
C SER A 59 -11.01 1.89 2.54
N CYS A 60 -11.86 0.94 2.18
CA CYS A 60 -12.86 1.09 1.13
C CYS A 60 -14.13 0.36 1.54
N THR A 61 -15.28 1.02 1.38
CA THR A 61 -16.60 0.47 1.71
C THR A 61 -17.39 0.04 0.47
N TRP A 62 -16.98 0.50 -0.72
CA TRP A 62 -17.73 0.32 -1.97
C TRP A 62 -17.13 -0.75 -2.89
N SER A 63 -15.87 -1.11 -2.69
CA SER A 63 -15.19 -2.14 -3.48
C SER A 63 -14.18 -2.87 -2.62
N ARG A 64 -14.34 -4.19 -2.57
CA ARG A 64 -13.53 -5.08 -1.73
C ARG A 64 -12.05 -5.02 -2.05
N ASP A 65 -11.70 -5.10 -3.33
CA ASP A 65 -10.31 -5.32 -3.74
C ASP A 65 -9.78 -4.20 -4.62
N GLU A 66 -10.44 -3.86 -5.74
CA GLU A 66 -9.94 -2.84 -6.68
C GLU A 66 -9.93 -1.42 -6.09
N GLY A 67 -11.04 -1.00 -5.49
CA GLY A 67 -11.15 0.31 -4.85
C GLY A 67 -10.21 0.43 -3.65
N LEU A 68 -10.09 -0.65 -2.87
CA LEU A 68 -9.18 -0.71 -1.73
C LEU A 68 -7.71 -0.57 -2.15
N LEU A 69 -7.29 -1.33 -3.16
CA LEU A 69 -5.94 -1.31 -3.69
C LEU A 69 -5.60 0.03 -4.34
N THR A 70 -6.52 0.58 -5.14
CA THR A 70 -6.35 1.89 -5.78
C THR A 70 -6.24 3.02 -4.73
N ASN A 71 -7.08 2.99 -3.69
CA ASN A 71 -7.02 3.97 -2.62
C ASN A 71 -5.73 3.84 -1.79
N TRP A 72 -5.28 2.60 -1.55
CA TRP A 72 -4.02 2.34 -0.87
C TRP A 72 -2.82 2.84 -1.69
N GLU A 73 -2.77 2.56 -2.99
CA GLU A 73 -1.71 3.01 -3.91
C GLU A 73 -1.64 4.54 -3.94
N ARG A 74 -2.79 5.22 -4.04
CA ARG A 74 -2.87 6.69 -4.00
C ARG A 74 -2.33 7.25 -2.68
N THR A 75 -2.73 6.67 -1.55
CA THR A 75 -2.29 7.09 -0.22
C THR A 75 -0.79 6.83 -0.02
N ALA A 76 -0.30 5.69 -0.50
CA ALA A 76 1.11 5.33 -0.47
C ALA A 76 1.95 6.28 -1.33
N GLY A 77 1.49 6.60 -2.54
CA GLY A 77 2.12 7.59 -3.42
C GLY A 77 2.19 8.98 -2.79
N LEU A 78 1.09 9.45 -2.18
CA LEU A 78 1.07 10.72 -1.45
C LEU A 78 2.05 10.73 -0.28
N ARG A 79 2.19 9.62 0.46
CA ARG A 79 3.21 9.49 1.51
C ARG A 79 4.64 9.50 0.97
N LEU A 80 4.89 8.87 -0.17
CA LEU A 80 6.22 8.89 -0.79
C LEU A 80 6.58 10.29 -1.29
N ILE A 81 5.64 11.00 -1.91
CA ILE A 81 5.81 12.40 -2.35
C ILE A 81 5.98 13.31 -1.12
N GLY A 82 5.13 13.17 -0.10
CA GLY A 82 5.22 13.94 1.14
C GLY A 82 6.48 13.66 1.94
N HIS A 83 7.05 12.44 1.85
CA HIS A 83 8.35 12.14 2.44
C HIS A 83 9.51 12.74 1.61
N ALA A 84 9.40 12.73 0.28
CA ALA A 84 10.36 13.41 -0.60
C ALA A 84 10.34 14.94 -0.41
N GLN A 85 9.19 15.51 -0.06
CA GLN A 85 9.00 16.94 0.21
C GLN A 85 9.20 17.32 1.69
N GLY A 86 9.16 16.36 2.62
CA GLY A 86 9.31 16.55 4.07
C GLY A 86 10.74 16.82 4.57
N GLY A 87 11.67 17.12 3.66
CA GLY A 87 12.89 17.88 3.96
C GLY A 87 12.63 19.39 4.12
N PHE A 88 11.37 19.83 4.15
CA PHE A 88 10.97 21.20 4.46
C PHE A 88 9.90 21.20 5.56
N GLY A 89 10.29 21.71 6.74
CA GLY A 89 9.38 22.32 7.71
C GLY A 89 8.64 21.40 8.68
N ARG A 90 9.29 21.07 9.80
CA ARG A 90 8.62 21.13 11.10
C ARG A 90 9.47 21.99 12.02
N GLU A 91 9.03 23.22 12.20
CA GLU A 91 9.34 24.12 13.32
C GLU A 91 8.41 23.84 14.51
#